data_AF-A0AAJ0CB65-F1
#
_entry.id   AF-A0AAJ0CB65-F1
#
_cell.length_a   1.000
_cell.length_b   1.000
_cell.length_c   1.000
_cell.angle_alpha   90.00
_cell.angle_beta   90.00
_cell.angle_gamma   90.00
#
_symmetry.space_group_name_H-M   'P 1'
#
loop_
_entity.id
_entity.type
_entity.pdbx_description
1 polymer ?
#
loop_
_entity_poly.entity_id
_entity_poly.type
_entity_poly.pdbx_seq_one_letter_code
_entity_poly.pdbx_strand_id
1 'polypeptide(L)'
;MPPIPFLCRQCARALLRDLPNPQRNRVTRFARLYSQRAPDTNTRHPDVSPKTQDAAEDDASPTTNKSAPPDPDPEPGPMTRRLEEATGEALLAGGRAGLRAVRDAGFSEDLKNRLLERLASARADASLAAEAVEEGEEGVVGGIPAAAGQGTRDVASARPWTGEEAVPDAVLRMLDDTRRPLRPGLRGKPRIPVPRGAEHVVDMRVRRGPVVGAGERAAAARDRAAAYAGMGMKEADVGLSEAEREAVRREFRERFSPGARGMPSTVSGLAALANERIEDAIARGQFKDIPRGKGVERDDRASNPFVDTTEYIMNNMIKRQEIVPPWIEKQQELSKAAHVFRARLRNDWKRHAARMIASRGGSLQEQISRAVAFARAEEAQNPRQRNVDQMSVPTNSTDDAVMANLRRQAWPGDSNRPAAEVAPGEDETQATLPSPFRDPSWEATERSYMELAISNLNSLARSYNLMAPELAKKPYFSLARELNNCFADVAPLLANEIKERAARPSKSMVDSGGAAPRGILDRFGKEGSPARIYESKAPQYGFKEMWRDLWSRPGR
;
A
#
# COMPACT_ATOMS: atom_id res chain seq x y z
N MET A 1 62.27 -0.95 -2.32
CA MET A 1 61.56 -0.55 -3.57
C MET A 1 61.99 0.87 -3.90
N PRO A 2 62.32 1.19 -5.16
CA PRO A 2 62.88 2.50 -5.52
C PRO A 2 61.82 3.61 -5.37
N PRO A 3 62.23 4.87 -5.09
CA PRO A 3 61.30 5.98 -4.94
C PRO A 3 60.64 6.33 -6.29
N ILE A 4 59.32 6.44 -6.30
CA ILE A 4 58.51 6.74 -7.50
C ILE A 4 58.65 8.24 -7.81
N PRO A 5 58.94 8.64 -9.07
CA PRO A 5 59.06 10.06 -9.43
C PRO A 5 57.69 10.78 -9.47
N PHE A 6 57.66 12.03 -9.01
CA PHE A 6 56.49 12.89 -9.03
C PHE A 6 56.13 13.29 -10.47
N LEU A 7 54.86 13.08 -10.87
CA LEU A 7 54.33 13.57 -12.16
C LEU A 7 53.30 14.69 -11.93
N CYS A 8 53.51 15.82 -12.63
CA CYS A 8 52.56 16.92 -12.71
C CYS A 8 51.24 16.49 -13.40
N ARG A 9 50.12 17.04 -12.92
CA ARG A 9 48.74 16.74 -13.38
C ARG A 9 48.51 17.00 -14.86
N GLN A 10 49.25 17.92 -15.46
CA GLN A 10 49.17 18.23 -16.90
C GLN A 10 49.89 17.16 -17.73
N CYS A 11 51.06 16.69 -17.29
CA CYS A 11 51.82 15.62 -17.95
C CYS A 11 51.11 14.26 -17.86
N ALA A 12 50.45 13.96 -16.74
CA ALA A 12 49.64 12.74 -16.59
C ALA A 12 48.43 12.69 -17.55
N ARG A 13 47.85 13.85 -17.88
CA ARG A 13 46.75 13.94 -18.86
C ARG A 13 47.21 13.76 -20.30
N ALA A 14 48.43 14.18 -20.63
CA ALA A 14 49.03 13.95 -21.94
C ALA A 14 49.30 12.46 -22.18
N LEU A 15 49.93 11.77 -21.21
CA LEU A 15 50.23 10.33 -21.31
C LEU A 15 48.99 9.44 -21.39
N LEU A 16 47.85 9.88 -20.84
CA LEU A 16 46.59 9.15 -20.91
C LEU A 16 45.89 9.23 -22.27
N ARG A 17 46.29 10.15 -23.17
CA ARG A 17 45.68 10.27 -24.50
C ARG A 17 46.15 9.22 -25.50
N ASP A 18 47.37 8.70 -25.35
CA ASP A 18 48.03 7.88 -26.38
C ASP A 18 48.03 6.36 -26.11
N LEU A 19 47.31 5.87 -25.09
CA LEU A 19 47.29 4.44 -24.71
C LEU A 19 45.91 3.76 -24.89
N PRO A 20 45.85 2.53 -25.43
CA PRO A 20 44.60 1.77 -25.58
C PRO A 20 44.04 1.26 -24.23
N ASN A 21 42.71 1.05 -24.22
CA ASN A 21 41.84 1.09 -23.03
C ASN A 21 42.12 0.15 -21.84
N PRO A 22 42.80 -1.03 -21.92
CA PRO A 22 42.98 -1.85 -20.71
C PRO A 22 44.05 -1.32 -19.72
N GLN A 23 44.93 -0.38 -20.11
CA GLN A 23 45.98 0.14 -19.23
C GLN A 23 45.62 1.46 -18.50
N ARG A 24 44.59 2.19 -18.94
CA ARG A 24 44.12 3.42 -18.27
C ARG A 24 43.66 3.21 -16.82
N ASN A 25 43.12 2.03 -16.51
CA ASN A 25 42.57 1.71 -15.19
C ASN A 25 43.63 1.43 -14.10
N ARG A 26 44.89 1.18 -14.48
CA ARG A 26 45.97 0.97 -13.51
C ARG A 26 46.60 2.29 -13.03
N VAL A 27 46.65 3.32 -13.89
CA VAL A 27 47.24 4.63 -13.53
C VAL A 27 46.29 5.45 -12.63
N THR A 28 44.98 5.32 -12.80
CA THR A 28 43.98 6.06 -12.00
C THR A 28 43.88 5.60 -10.54
N ARG A 29 44.38 4.39 -10.22
CA ARG A 29 44.38 3.86 -8.84
C ARG A 29 45.52 4.39 -7.98
N PHE A 30 46.57 4.99 -8.56
CA PHE A 30 47.73 5.48 -7.81
C PHE A 30 47.80 6.99 -7.62
N ALA A 31 46.82 7.76 -8.12
CA ALA A 31 46.85 9.23 -8.09
C ALA A 31 45.96 9.89 -7.01
N ARG A 32 45.58 9.17 -5.94
CA ARG A 32 44.71 9.69 -4.88
C ARG A 32 45.31 9.60 -3.47
N LEU A 33 46.62 9.77 -3.35
CA LEU A 33 47.25 9.93 -2.04
C LEU A 33 48.08 11.22 -2.03
N TYR A 34 47.63 12.15 -1.18
CA TYR A 34 48.31 13.36 -0.71
C TYR A 34 48.69 14.44 -1.74
N SER A 35 48.02 15.58 -1.65
CA SER A 35 48.52 16.87 -2.15
C SER A 35 48.00 18.04 -1.30
N GLN A 36 48.57 18.26 -0.12
CA GLN A 36 48.63 19.59 0.51
C GLN A 36 49.96 19.74 1.24
N ARG A 37 50.95 20.25 0.50
CA ARG A 37 52.04 21.09 1.02
C ARG A 37 52.81 21.60 -0.20
N ALA A 38 52.65 22.87 -0.50
CA ALA A 38 53.64 23.61 -1.27
C ALA A 38 54.44 24.46 -0.26
N PRO A 39 55.77 24.55 -0.41
CA PRO A 39 56.66 25.25 0.51
C PRO A 39 56.75 26.74 0.23
N ASP A 40 56.87 27.50 1.31
CA ASP A 40 57.38 28.87 1.32
C ASP A 40 58.86 28.91 0.91
N THR A 41 59.16 29.78 -0.06
CA THR A 41 60.46 30.44 -0.27
C THR A 41 60.12 31.77 -0.96
N ASN A 42 60.67 32.95 -0.67
CA ASN A 42 61.90 33.30 0.04
C ASN A 42 61.81 34.75 0.53
N THR A 43 62.14 34.94 1.81
CA THR A 43 63.03 35.99 2.37
C THR A 43 63.03 37.41 1.78
N ARG A 44 62.67 38.40 2.61
CA ARG A 44 63.58 39.51 2.98
C ARG A 44 63.43 39.82 4.47
N HIS A 45 64.58 39.86 5.14
CA HIS A 45 64.82 40.02 6.58
C HIS A 45 64.75 41.51 7.01
N PRO A 46 64.88 41.84 8.32
CA PRO A 46 64.05 42.81 9.03
C PRO A 46 64.79 44.09 9.37
N ASP A 47 64.07 45.10 9.87
CA ASP A 47 64.64 46.02 10.86
C ASP A 47 63.58 46.45 11.89
N VAL A 48 63.85 46.02 13.14
CA VAL A 48 63.78 46.76 14.41
C VAL A 48 62.55 47.65 14.71
N SER A 49 61.65 47.09 15.53
CA SER A 49 61.07 47.54 16.82
C SER A 49 61.11 49.04 17.26
N PRO A 50 60.45 49.41 18.37
CA PRO A 50 59.00 49.45 18.66
C PRO A 50 58.60 50.81 19.29
N LYS A 51 57.29 51.06 19.53
CA LYS A 51 56.72 51.88 20.63
C LYS A 51 55.20 52.02 20.39
N THR A 52 54.35 51.31 21.14
CA THR A 52 53.71 51.70 22.43
C THR A 52 52.87 52.99 22.34
N GLN A 53 51.59 52.83 22.72
CA GLN A 53 50.83 53.75 23.60
C GLN A 53 50.44 55.10 22.95
N ASP A 54 49.22 55.63 23.00
CA ASP A 54 48.07 55.46 23.88
C ASP A 54 46.79 55.94 23.18
N ALA A 55 45.66 55.53 23.76
CA ALA A 55 44.38 56.19 23.59
C ALA A 55 44.39 57.59 24.22
N ALA A 56 43.73 58.58 23.60
CA ALA A 56 42.92 59.58 24.28
C ALA A 56 42.10 60.40 23.28
N GLU A 57 40.97 60.87 23.80
CA GLU A 57 39.84 61.51 23.16
C GLU A 57 40.04 63.02 22.87
N ASP A 58 39.10 63.52 22.06
CA ASP A 58 38.43 64.82 22.14
C ASP A 58 38.88 66.09 21.38
N ASP A 59 37.81 66.75 20.90
CA ASP A 59 37.58 68.17 20.60
C ASP A 59 37.73 68.74 19.16
N ALA A 60 36.59 68.77 18.47
CA ALA A 60 35.83 69.95 18.01
C ALA A 60 36.53 71.16 17.31
N SER A 61 36.36 71.20 15.96
CA SER A 61 36.01 72.36 15.07
C SER A 61 36.97 73.57 14.91
N PRO A 62 36.84 74.51 13.91
CA PRO A 62 35.98 74.55 12.71
C PRO A 62 36.64 75.13 11.39
N THR A 63 35.85 75.13 10.31
CA THR A 63 35.90 75.98 9.08
C THR A 63 36.86 75.65 7.91
N THR A 64 36.31 75.15 6.78
CA THR A 64 36.19 75.89 5.50
C THR A 64 35.40 75.12 4.41
N ASN A 65 34.20 75.63 4.13
CA ASN A 65 33.41 75.67 2.91
C ASN A 65 33.73 74.82 1.64
N LYS A 66 32.66 74.09 1.24
CA LYS A 66 32.05 73.97 -0.11
C LYS A 66 32.54 72.87 -1.07
N SER A 67 31.79 71.76 -1.06
CA SER A 67 30.96 71.36 -2.21
C SER A 67 29.67 70.67 -1.71
N ALA A 68 28.54 71.08 -2.28
CA ALA A 68 27.21 70.61 -1.92
C ALA A 68 26.97 69.17 -2.38
N PRO A 69 26.23 68.33 -1.62
CA PRO A 69 25.71 67.06 -2.12
C PRO A 69 24.54 67.30 -3.09
N PRO A 70 24.40 66.51 -4.17
CA PRO A 70 23.23 66.59 -5.04
C PRO A 70 21.97 66.17 -4.28
N ASP A 71 20.84 66.82 -4.61
CA ASP A 71 19.53 66.62 -4.01
C ASP A 71 19.12 65.12 -3.98
N PRO A 72 18.38 64.64 -2.96
CA PRO A 72 17.82 63.30 -2.97
C PRO A 72 16.74 63.19 -4.05
N ASP A 73 16.89 62.23 -4.97
CA ASP A 73 15.84 61.88 -5.92
C ASP A 73 14.52 61.59 -5.20
N PRO A 74 13.36 61.91 -5.80
CA PRO A 74 12.06 61.59 -5.22
C PRO A 74 11.95 60.08 -4.99
N GLU A 75 11.60 59.67 -3.77
CA GLU A 75 11.44 58.25 -3.44
C GLU A 75 10.45 57.59 -4.40
N PRO A 76 10.82 56.49 -5.08
CA PRO A 76 9.93 55.84 -6.02
C PRO A 76 8.71 55.29 -5.28
N GLY A 77 7.52 55.56 -5.84
CA GLY A 77 6.26 55.11 -5.27
C GLY A 77 6.19 53.58 -5.11
N PRO A 78 5.28 53.06 -4.26
CA PRO A 78 5.21 51.64 -3.91
C PRO A 78 4.93 50.73 -5.11
N MET A 79 4.26 51.24 -6.15
CA MET A 79 4.01 50.49 -7.39
C MET A 79 5.30 50.39 -8.23
N THR A 80 6.10 51.45 -8.27
CA THR A 80 7.40 51.47 -8.93
C THR A 80 8.38 50.50 -8.26
N ARG A 81 8.43 50.47 -6.92
CA ARG A 81 9.24 49.49 -6.18
C ARG A 81 8.86 48.04 -6.49
N ARG A 82 7.57 47.74 -6.59
CA ARG A 82 7.10 46.39 -6.97
C ARG A 82 7.43 46.02 -8.41
N LEU A 83 7.41 46.98 -9.34
CA LEU A 83 7.83 46.76 -10.72
C LEU A 83 9.36 46.58 -10.81
N GLU A 84 10.15 47.30 -10.00
CA GLU A 84 11.59 47.10 -9.86
C GLU A 84 11.92 45.71 -9.30
N GLU A 85 11.20 45.24 -8.29
CA GLU A 85 11.35 43.90 -7.72
C GLU A 85 10.99 42.81 -8.75
N ALA A 86 9.85 42.94 -9.42
CA ALA A 86 9.41 41.98 -10.44
C ALA A 86 10.36 41.93 -11.65
N THR A 87 10.94 43.06 -12.04
CA THR A 87 11.95 43.10 -13.12
C THR A 87 13.32 42.60 -12.65
N GLY A 88 13.70 42.82 -11.38
CA GLY A 88 14.87 42.23 -10.75
C GLY A 88 14.79 40.70 -10.72
N GLU A 89 13.63 40.15 -10.35
CA GLU A 89 13.36 38.71 -10.40
C GLU A 89 13.40 38.17 -11.83
N ALA A 90 12.86 38.91 -12.81
CA ALA A 90 12.93 38.52 -14.22
C ALA A 90 14.36 38.54 -14.79
N LEU A 91 15.25 39.41 -14.30
CA LEU A 91 16.67 39.44 -14.68
C LEU A 91 17.47 38.31 -14.03
N LEU A 92 17.20 38.00 -12.76
CA LEU A 92 17.81 36.87 -12.05
C LEU A 92 17.36 35.52 -12.64
N ALA A 93 16.09 35.39 -13.04
CA ALA A 93 15.52 34.16 -13.57
C ALA A 93 15.68 34.01 -15.11
N GLY A 94 15.66 35.12 -15.85
CA GLY A 94 15.59 35.14 -17.32
C GLY A 94 16.92 35.11 -18.07
N GLY A 95 18.05 35.13 -17.36
CA GLY A 95 19.40 35.07 -17.95
C GLY A 95 19.60 36.08 -19.10
N ARG A 96 20.21 35.65 -20.22
CA ARG A 96 20.50 36.53 -21.37
C ARG A 96 19.25 37.03 -22.12
N ALA A 97 18.11 36.35 -21.99
CA ALA A 97 16.86 36.77 -22.61
C ALA A 97 16.21 37.91 -21.82
N GLY A 98 16.27 37.86 -20.48
CA GLY A 98 15.83 38.96 -19.60
C GLY A 98 16.60 40.25 -19.85
N LEU A 99 17.93 40.17 -20.03
CA LEU A 99 18.76 41.33 -20.36
C LEU A 99 18.41 41.99 -21.71
N ARG A 100 17.93 41.23 -22.70
CA ARG A 100 17.46 41.77 -23.99
C ARG A 100 16.12 42.46 -23.83
N ALA A 101 15.17 41.82 -23.15
CA ALA A 101 13.86 42.41 -22.87
C ALA A 101 13.96 43.75 -22.11
N VAL A 102 14.89 43.86 -21.16
CA VAL A 102 15.12 45.12 -20.41
C VAL A 102 15.85 46.17 -21.25
N ARG A 103 16.72 45.75 -22.18
CA ARG A 103 17.37 46.67 -23.14
C ARG A 103 16.34 47.25 -24.12
N ASP A 104 15.40 46.43 -24.56
CA ASP A 104 14.36 46.78 -25.52
C ASP A 104 13.22 47.58 -24.86
N ALA A 105 13.02 47.45 -23.54
CA ALA A 105 11.97 48.13 -22.77
C ALA A 105 12.19 49.64 -22.49
N GLY A 106 13.24 50.26 -23.05
CA GLY A 106 13.33 51.73 -23.10
C GLY A 106 13.48 52.46 -21.76
N PHE A 107 13.92 51.81 -20.67
CA PHE A 107 14.15 52.50 -19.38
C PHE A 107 15.27 53.56 -19.46
N SER A 108 15.19 54.58 -18.59
CA SER A 108 16.26 55.58 -18.42
C SER A 108 17.59 54.92 -18.07
N GLU A 109 18.68 55.45 -18.62
CA GLU A 109 20.03 54.88 -18.48
C GLU A 109 20.51 54.88 -17.02
N ASP A 110 20.12 55.90 -16.25
CA ASP A 110 20.45 56.01 -14.82
C ASP A 110 19.84 54.90 -13.97
N LEU A 111 18.61 54.47 -14.29
CA LEU A 111 17.94 53.37 -13.58
C LEU A 111 18.55 52.02 -13.94
N LYS A 112 18.97 51.84 -15.20
CA LYS A 112 19.69 50.65 -15.66
C LYS A 112 21.00 50.49 -14.90
N ASN A 113 21.75 51.57 -14.74
CA ASN A 113 23.03 51.55 -14.02
C ASN A 113 22.86 51.19 -12.54
N ARG A 114 21.85 51.75 -11.85
CA ARG A 114 21.53 51.41 -10.45
C ARG A 114 21.19 49.93 -10.26
N LEU A 115 20.46 49.33 -11.21
CA LEU A 115 20.11 47.91 -11.16
C LEU A 115 21.34 47.01 -11.38
N LEU A 116 22.24 47.40 -12.29
CA LEU A 116 23.49 46.68 -12.53
C LEU A 116 24.44 46.76 -11.32
N GLU A 117 24.50 47.92 -10.65
CA GLU A 117 25.28 48.09 -9.42
C GLU A 117 24.73 47.25 -8.26
N ARG A 118 23.41 47.20 -8.07
CA ARG A 118 22.78 46.31 -7.06
C ARG A 118 23.07 44.83 -7.32
N LEU A 119 23.19 44.41 -8.57
CA LEU A 119 23.58 43.05 -8.92
C LEU A 119 25.05 42.78 -8.63
N ALA A 120 25.92 43.76 -8.88
CA ALA A 120 27.33 43.65 -8.56
C ALA A 120 27.55 43.57 -7.05
N SER A 121 26.82 44.36 -6.25
CA SER A 121 26.91 44.32 -4.79
C SER A 121 26.38 43.00 -4.22
N ALA A 122 25.19 42.53 -4.64
CA ALA A 122 24.64 41.26 -4.17
C ALA A 122 25.52 40.04 -4.52
N ARG A 123 26.24 40.12 -5.65
CA ARG A 123 27.21 39.09 -6.02
C ARG A 123 28.47 39.14 -5.16
N ALA A 124 28.93 40.32 -4.79
CA ALA A 124 30.06 40.51 -3.89
C ALA A 124 29.72 40.01 -2.48
N ASP A 125 28.52 40.30 -1.97
CA ASP A 125 28.04 39.85 -0.67
C ASP A 125 27.94 38.32 -0.59
N ALA A 126 27.51 37.66 -1.67
CA ALA A 126 27.44 36.20 -1.74
C ALA A 126 28.82 35.53 -1.75
N SER A 127 29.84 36.15 -2.37
CA SER A 127 31.22 35.67 -2.29
C SER A 127 31.83 35.88 -0.90
N LEU A 128 31.59 37.05 -0.28
CA LEU A 128 32.08 37.35 1.06
C LEU A 128 31.45 36.46 2.12
N ALA A 129 30.15 36.14 1.99
CA ALA A 129 29.47 35.19 2.88
C ALA A 129 29.99 33.75 2.74
N ALA A 130 30.52 33.37 1.58
CA ALA A 130 31.17 32.06 1.39
C ALA A 130 32.58 32.03 1.99
N GLU A 131 33.28 33.16 1.99
CA GLU A 131 34.64 33.32 2.55
C GLU A 131 34.62 33.47 4.08
N ALA A 132 33.66 34.23 4.64
CA ALA A 132 33.52 34.43 6.10
C ALA A 132 33.16 33.14 6.88
N VAL A 133 32.69 32.09 6.19
CA VAL A 133 32.42 30.78 6.78
C VAL A 133 33.71 29.94 6.95
N GLU A 134 34.82 30.30 6.30
CA GLU A 134 36.10 29.60 6.45
C GLU A 134 36.95 30.05 7.66
N GLU A 135 36.74 31.25 8.22
CA GLU A 135 37.65 31.82 9.24
C GLU A 135 37.19 31.70 10.71
N GLY A 136 36.07 31.02 10.98
CA GLY A 136 35.55 30.77 12.34
C GLY A 136 36.05 29.47 12.98
N GLU A 137 36.54 29.55 14.22
CA GLU A 137 37.17 28.50 15.03
C GLU A 137 36.36 27.19 15.22
N GLU A 138 36.41 26.24 14.27
CA GLU A 138 36.09 24.81 14.49
C GLU A 138 36.98 23.89 13.61
N GLY A 139 38.26 23.83 13.96
CA GLY A 139 39.25 22.99 13.27
C GLY A 139 38.88 21.49 13.33
N VAL A 140 38.84 20.85 12.16
CA VAL A 140 38.62 19.41 11.85
C VAL A 140 37.18 19.02 11.44
N VAL A 141 36.13 19.69 11.91
CA VAL A 141 34.74 19.34 11.50
C VAL A 141 34.33 20.03 10.19
N GLY A 142 34.88 21.22 9.90
CA GLY A 142 34.52 22.02 8.71
C GLY A 142 34.97 21.43 7.36
N GLY A 143 35.98 20.54 7.34
CA GLY A 143 36.48 19.93 6.11
C GLY A 143 35.67 18.74 5.60
N ILE A 144 34.61 18.34 6.30
CA ILE A 144 33.84 17.14 5.96
C ILE A 144 32.66 17.53 5.05
N PRO A 145 32.60 17.05 3.79
CA PRO A 145 31.49 17.37 2.92
C PRO A 145 30.16 16.87 3.53
N ALA A 146 29.09 17.63 3.32
CA ALA A 146 27.75 17.28 3.83
C ALA A 146 27.26 15.88 3.41
N ALA A 147 27.81 15.32 2.32
CA ALA A 147 27.54 13.98 1.82
C ALA A 147 28.26 12.83 2.56
N ALA A 148 29.22 13.13 3.45
CA ALA A 148 29.93 12.12 4.22
C ALA A 148 29.02 11.50 5.30
N GLY A 149 29.09 10.18 5.45
CA GLY A 149 28.27 9.44 6.41
C GLY A 149 28.65 9.71 7.87
N GLN A 150 27.76 9.33 8.79
CA GLN A 150 27.92 9.58 10.21
C GLN A 150 29.22 8.93 10.76
N GLY A 151 29.50 7.67 10.41
CA GLY A 151 30.74 7.01 10.85
C GLY A 151 32.04 7.69 10.40
N THR A 152 32.05 8.35 9.24
CA THR A 152 33.23 9.14 8.82
C THR A 152 33.38 10.45 9.58
N ARG A 153 32.27 11.03 10.04
CA ARG A 153 32.26 12.22 10.90
C ARG A 153 32.71 11.85 12.31
N ASP A 154 32.18 10.75 12.84
CA ASP A 154 32.50 10.25 14.17
C ASP A 154 34.01 9.95 14.28
N VAL A 155 34.60 9.30 13.27
CA VAL A 155 36.06 9.02 13.22
C VAL A 155 36.89 10.29 13.09
N ALA A 156 36.45 11.28 12.34
CA ALA A 156 37.16 12.55 12.20
C ALA A 156 37.08 13.41 13.48
N SER A 157 35.96 13.31 14.21
CA SER A 157 35.75 13.97 15.51
C SER A 157 36.38 13.21 16.68
N ALA A 158 36.75 11.94 16.48
CA ALA A 158 37.28 11.10 17.53
C ALA A 158 38.66 11.61 17.98
N ARG A 159 38.94 11.44 19.27
CA ARG A 159 40.26 11.76 19.83
C ARG A 159 41.31 10.82 19.24
N PRO A 160 42.51 11.31 18.90
CA PRO A 160 43.59 10.47 18.41
C PRO A 160 44.03 9.48 19.51
N TRP A 161 44.35 8.25 19.10
CA TRP A 161 44.75 7.18 20.01
C TRP A 161 46.10 7.47 20.68
N THR A 162 46.13 7.44 22.02
CA THR A 162 47.32 7.75 22.83
C THR A 162 48.03 6.53 23.40
N GLY A 163 47.59 5.31 23.07
CA GLY A 163 48.16 4.06 23.58
C GLY A 163 47.33 3.38 24.67
N GLU A 164 46.49 4.15 25.36
CA GLU A 164 45.52 3.66 26.35
C GLU A 164 44.08 3.91 25.83
N GLU A 165 43.18 2.95 26.03
CA GLU A 165 41.76 3.10 25.68
C GLU A 165 41.11 4.18 26.57
N ALA A 166 40.44 5.16 25.98
CA ALA A 166 39.62 6.08 26.74
C ALA A 166 38.48 5.32 27.43
N VAL A 167 38.14 5.69 28.67
CA VAL A 167 37.04 5.08 29.44
C VAL A 167 35.73 4.92 28.64
N PRO A 168 35.23 5.92 27.89
CA PRO A 168 34.00 5.75 27.09
C PRO A 168 34.15 4.69 25.99
N ASP A 169 35.31 4.62 25.33
CA ASP A 169 35.56 3.65 24.25
C ASP A 169 35.71 2.23 24.82
N ALA A 170 36.32 2.09 26.00
CA ALA A 170 36.40 0.82 26.71
C ALA A 170 35.01 0.30 27.10
N VAL A 171 34.11 1.18 27.57
CA VAL A 171 32.72 0.82 27.89
C VAL A 171 31.94 0.44 26.63
N LEU A 172 32.09 1.18 25.53
CA LEU A 172 31.45 0.85 24.25
C LEU A 172 31.92 -0.52 23.72
N ARG A 173 33.21 -0.81 23.81
CA ARG A 173 33.76 -2.12 23.46
C ARG A 173 33.16 -3.23 24.33
N MET A 174 33.05 -3.01 25.64
CA MET A 174 32.40 -3.99 26.52
C MET A 174 30.92 -4.20 26.16
N LEU A 175 30.18 -3.15 25.80
CA LEU A 175 28.79 -3.26 25.36
C LEU A 175 28.66 -4.02 24.03
N ASP A 176 29.53 -3.75 23.06
CA ASP A 176 29.54 -4.47 21.78
C ASP A 176 29.97 -5.94 21.94
N ASP A 177 30.95 -6.20 22.81
CA ASP A 177 31.39 -7.56 23.15
C ASP A 177 30.29 -8.36 23.86
N THR A 178 29.48 -7.71 24.73
CA THR A 178 28.30 -8.37 25.34
C THR A 178 27.25 -8.77 24.30
N ARG A 179 27.19 -8.06 23.16
CA ARG A 179 26.26 -8.31 22.06
C ARG A 179 26.96 -8.84 20.82
N ARG A 180 27.80 -9.86 21.00
CA ARG A 180 28.52 -10.49 19.89
C ARG A 180 27.56 -10.98 18.81
N PRO A 181 27.60 -10.44 17.58
CA PRO A 181 26.66 -10.85 16.56
C PRO A 181 27.00 -12.26 16.04
N LEU A 182 25.96 -13.06 15.73
CA LEU A 182 26.07 -14.44 15.24
C LEU A 182 27.04 -14.56 14.05
N ARG A 183 27.58 -15.75 13.76
CA ARG A 183 28.50 -15.92 12.60
C ARG A 183 27.83 -15.48 11.28
N PRO A 184 28.56 -14.90 10.29
CA PRO A 184 27.96 -14.35 9.07
C PRO A 184 26.99 -15.28 8.32
N GLY A 185 27.19 -16.60 8.34
CA GLY A 185 26.28 -17.57 7.74
C GLY A 185 24.95 -17.79 8.48
N LEU A 186 24.87 -17.37 9.75
CA LEU A 186 23.66 -17.42 10.59
C LEU A 186 22.99 -16.05 10.72
N ARG A 187 23.60 -14.98 10.17
CA ARG A 187 22.96 -13.67 10.09
C ARG A 187 21.94 -13.74 8.96
N GLY A 188 20.66 -13.71 9.30
CA GLY A 188 19.61 -13.50 8.31
C GLY A 188 19.87 -12.24 7.48
N LYS A 189 19.29 -12.16 6.28
CA LYS A 189 19.35 -10.95 5.45
C LYS A 189 18.89 -9.75 6.30
N PRO A 190 19.65 -8.65 6.36
CA PRO A 190 19.33 -7.52 7.23
C PRO A 190 17.96 -6.96 6.84
N ARG A 191 16.97 -7.12 7.73
CA ARG A 191 15.69 -6.43 7.63
C ARG A 191 15.90 -5.04 8.21
N ILE A 192 16.14 -4.06 7.34
CA ILE A 192 16.17 -2.65 7.73
C ILE A 192 14.79 -2.35 8.32
N PRO A 193 14.69 -1.86 9.57
CA PRO A 193 13.40 -1.49 10.16
C PRO A 193 12.77 -0.39 9.30
N VAL A 194 11.74 -0.76 8.56
CA VAL A 194 10.89 0.20 7.86
C VAL A 194 10.10 0.94 8.94
N PRO A 195 10.03 2.28 8.93
CA PRO A 195 9.19 3.01 9.87
C PRO A 195 7.75 2.48 9.81
N ARG A 196 7.12 2.30 10.98
CA ARG A 196 5.76 1.75 11.10
C ARG A 196 4.80 2.55 10.22
N GLY A 197 4.19 1.87 9.25
CA GLY A 197 3.25 2.45 8.27
C GLY A 197 3.62 2.26 6.79
N ALA A 198 4.83 1.76 6.49
CA ALA A 198 5.35 1.67 5.12
C ALA A 198 5.57 0.23 4.64
N GLU A 199 4.54 -0.62 4.60
CA GLU A 199 4.71 -1.97 4.03
C GLU A 199 4.74 -1.99 2.49
N HIS A 200 4.25 -0.94 1.82
CA HIS A 200 4.37 -0.82 0.36
C HIS A 200 4.58 0.64 -0.08
N VAL A 201 5.77 1.20 0.21
CA VAL A 201 6.19 2.41 -0.53
C VAL A 201 6.68 1.96 -1.89
N VAL A 202 5.85 2.15 -2.91
CA VAL A 202 6.30 2.10 -4.30
C VAL A 202 7.39 3.15 -4.45
N ASP A 203 8.61 2.68 -4.71
CA ASP A 203 9.80 3.52 -4.89
C ASP A 203 9.62 4.32 -6.20
N MET A 204 8.99 5.50 -6.10
CA MET A 204 8.64 6.38 -7.23
C MET A 204 9.88 6.96 -7.95
N ARG A 205 11.10 6.63 -7.51
CA ARG A 205 12.33 6.99 -8.21
C ARG A 205 12.41 6.22 -9.51
N VAL A 206 12.48 6.94 -10.62
CA VAL A 206 12.66 6.38 -11.97
C VAL A 206 13.91 5.52 -11.99
N ARG A 207 13.73 4.19 -11.94
CA ARG A 207 14.83 3.25 -12.06
C ARG A 207 15.30 3.24 -13.51
N ARG A 208 16.61 3.27 -13.69
CA ARG A 208 17.20 3.06 -15.02
C ARG A 208 16.84 1.65 -15.46
N GLY A 209 16.09 1.55 -16.57
CA GLY A 209 15.76 0.27 -17.18
C GLY A 209 17.00 -0.51 -17.59
N PRO A 210 16.86 -1.82 -17.87
CA PRO A 210 17.96 -2.64 -18.33
C PRO A 210 18.56 -2.06 -19.62
N VAL A 211 19.89 -2.16 -19.77
CA VAL A 211 20.59 -1.66 -20.95
C VAL A 211 20.28 -2.58 -22.13
N VAL A 212 19.45 -2.10 -23.06
CA VAL A 212 19.05 -2.84 -24.27
C VAL A 212 20.09 -2.66 -25.39
N GLY A 213 20.42 -3.76 -26.08
CA GLY A 213 21.37 -3.75 -27.19
C GLY A 213 20.91 -2.87 -28.37
N ALA A 214 21.84 -2.40 -29.20
CA ALA A 214 21.50 -1.55 -30.35
C ALA A 214 20.62 -2.26 -31.39
N GLY A 215 20.84 -3.57 -31.61
CA GLY A 215 20.03 -4.38 -32.51
C GLY A 215 18.59 -4.57 -32.02
N GLU A 216 18.41 -4.90 -30.74
CA GLU A 216 17.09 -5.02 -30.11
C GLU A 216 16.34 -3.68 -30.10
N ARG A 217 17.04 -2.55 -29.92
CA ARG A 217 16.43 -1.22 -30.05
C ARG A 217 15.93 -0.94 -31.47
N ALA A 218 16.68 -1.34 -32.49
CA ALA A 218 16.27 -1.16 -33.89
C ALA A 218 15.12 -2.09 -34.28
N ALA A 219 15.12 -3.34 -33.84
CA ALA A 219 14.02 -4.28 -34.04
C ALA A 219 12.74 -3.79 -33.35
N ALA A 220 12.83 -3.46 -32.06
CA ALA A 220 11.69 -2.93 -31.31
C ALA A 220 11.16 -1.60 -31.88
N ALA A 221 12.02 -0.76 -32.49
CA ALA A 221 11.57 0.44 -33.18
C ALA A 221 10.81 0.11 -34.48
N ARG A 222 11.27 -0.88 -35.25
CA ARG A 222 10.57 -1.37 -36.46
C ARG A 222 9.23 -2.02 -36.11
N ASP A 223 9.19 -2.85 -35.08
CA ASP A 223 7.97 -3.54 -34.64
C ASP A 223 6.94 -2.54 -34.11
N ARG A 224 7.37 -1.53 -33.35
CA ARG A 224 6.49 -0.43 -32.93
C ARG A 224 6.03 0.41 -34.11
N ALA A 225 6.90 0.73 -35.07
CA ALA A 225 6.51 1.48 -36.26
C ALA A 225 5.49 0.70 -37.13
N ALA A 226 5.66 -0.61 -37.25
CA ALA A 226 4.71 -1.49 -37.94
C ALA A 226 3.36 -1.57 -37.19
N ALA A 227 3.39 -1.67 -35.86
CA ALA A 227 2.17 -1.64 -35.05
C ALA A 227 1.39 -0.33 -35.20
N TYR A 228 2.07 0.82 -35.25
CA TYR A 228 1.42 2.11 -35.49
C TYR A 228 0.93 2.28 -36.94
N ALA A 229 1.65 1.76 -37.93
CA ALA A 229 1.18 1.77 -39.32
C ALA A 229 -0.09 0.92 -39.52
N GLY A 230 -0.25 -0.14 -38.72
CA GLY A 230 -1.41 -1.03 -38.76
C GLY A 230 -2.66 -0.53 -38.03
N MET A 231 -2.55 0.45 -37.14
CA MET A 231 -3.61 0.77 -36.15
C MET A 231 -4.43 2.03 -36.44
N GLY A 232 -4.37 2.63 -37.64
CA GLY A 232 -5.33 3.72 -37.93
C GLY A 232 -5.06 4.68 -39.08
N MET A 233 -3.95 4.57 -39.81
CA MET A 233 -3.73 5.45 -40.97
C MET A 233 -4.67 5.08 -42.13
N LYS A 234 -4.78 3.77 -42.44
CA LYS A 234 -5.61 3.28 -43.55
C LYS A 234 -7.11 3.33 -43.27
N GLU A 235 -7.53 3.23 -42.02
CA GLU A 235 -8.94 3.28 -41.63
C GLU A 235 -9.44 4.73 -41.51
N ALA A 236 -8.61 5.67 -41.05
CA ALA A 236 -8.92 7.10 -41.07
C ALA A 236 -8.98 7.70 -42.49
N ASP A 237 -8.28 7.09 -43.45
CA ASP A 237 -8.29 7.52 -44.85
C ASP A 237 -9.63 7.21 -45.56
N VAL A 238 -10.46 6.27 -45.07
CA VAL A 238 -11.74 5.91 -45.73
C VAL A 238 -12.83 6.92 -45.36
N GLY A 239 -12.84 8.07 -46.06
CA GLY A 239 -13.88 9.10 -45.95
C GLY A 239 -13.40 10.55 -46.08
N LEU A 240 -12.08 10.79 -46.04
CA LEU A 240 -11.49 12.13 -46.14
C LEU A 240 -11.19 12.51 -47.60
N SER A 241 -11.41 13.77 -47.95
CA SER A 241 -11.01 14.32 -49.25
C SER A 241 -9.48 14.28 -49.43
N GLU A 242 -8.99 14.24 -50.67
CA GLU A 242 -7.54 14.16 -50.93
C GLU A 242 -6.77 15.35 -50.30
N ALA A 243 -7.39 16.53 -50.24
CA ALA A 243 -6.85 17.72 -49.59
C ALA A 243 -6.73 17.57 -48.06
N GLU A 244 -7.73 16.98 -47.41
CA GLU A 244 -7.69 16.71 -45.96
C GLU A 244 -6.66 15.62 -45.63
N ARG A 245 -6.53 14.59 -46.49
CA ARG A 245 -5.48 13.56 -46.35
C ARG A 245 -4.08 14.15 -46.51
N GLU A 246 -3.91 15.16 -47.35
CA GLU A 246 -2.64 15.89 -47.49
C GLU A 246 -2.35 16.78 -46.29
N ALA A 247 -3.36 17.44 -45.72
CA ALA A 247 -3.23 18.19 -44.48
C ALA A 247 -2.82 17.28 -43.30
N VAL A 248 -3.48 16.12 -43.15
CA VAL A 248 -3.13 15.13 -42.12
C VAL A 248 -1.71 14.60 -42.33
N ARG A 249 -1.30 14.31 -43.57
CA ARG A 249 0.07 13.91 -43.90
C ARG A 249 1.09 15.01 -43.64
N ARG A 250 0.71 16.29 -43.83
CA ARG A 250 1.55 17.46 -43.54
C ARG A 250 1.71 17.64 -42.03
N GLU A 251 0.64 17.59 -41.26
CA GLU A 251 0.67 17.64 -39.79
C GLU A 251 1.52 16.49 -39.21
N PHE A 252 1.41 15.28 -39.77
CA PHE A 252 2.27 14.16 -39.39
C PHE A 252 3.73 14.43 -39.74
N ARG A 253 4.02 14.90 -40.95
CA ARG A 253 5.39 15.23 -41.38
C ARG A 253 6.00 16.33 -40.51
N GLU A 254 5.20 17.33 -40.11
CA GLU A 254 5.61 18.39 -39.22
C GLU A 254 5.94 17.84 -37.83
N ARG A 255 5.09 16.99 -37.25
CA ARG A 255 5.32 16.32 -35.95
C ARG A 255 6.57 15.44 -35.91
N PHE A 256 6.95 14.85 -37.04
CA PHE A 256 8.13 13.99 -37.16
C PHE A 256 9.34 14.67 -37.81
N SER A 257 9.23 15.96 -38.16
CA SER A 257 10.38 16.73 -38.64
C SER A 257 11.42 16.87 -37.51
N PRO A 258 12.73 16.83 -37.82
CA PRO A 258 13.80 16.88 -36.81
C PRO A 258 13.76 18.12 -35.87
N GLY A 259 13.02 19.18 -36.24
CA GLY A 259 12.85 20.39 -35.42
C GLY A 259 11.60 20.41 -34.52
N ALA A 260 10.57 19.60 -34.81
CA ALA A 260 9.30 19.64 -34.06
C ALA A 260 9.29 18.77 -32.79
N ARG A 261 10.33 17.96 -32.56
CA ARG A 261 10.49 17.18 -31.32
C ARG A 261 11.04 17.97 -30.13
N GLY A 262 11.39 19.24 -30.33
CA GLY A 262 11.67 20.14 -29.23
C GLY A 262 10.38 20.56 -28.55
N MET A 263 9.88 19.77 -27.60
CA MET A 263 8.91 20.29 -26.64
C MET A 263 9.50 21.59 -26.04
N PRO A 264 8.77 22.72 -26.02
CA PRO A 264 9.29 23.94 -25.44
C PRO A 264 9.70 23.65 -23.99
N SER A 265 10.97 23.94 -23.64
CA SER A 265 11.53 23.62 -22.33
C SER A 265 10.97 24.49 -21.20
N THR A 266 10.10 25.44 -21.53
CA THR A 266 9.46 26.37 -20.61
C THR A 266 8.00 25.99 -20.38
N VAL A 267 7.56 26.05 -19.12
CA VAL A 267 6.16 25.75 -18.72
C VAL A 267 5.16 26.64 -19.46
N SER A 268 5.53 27.90 -19.73
CA SER A 268 4.72 28.83 -20.51
C SER A 268 4.62 28.46 -22.00
N GLY A 269 5.67 27.93 -22.61
CA GLY A 269 5.63 27.48 -24.00
C GLY A 269 4.77 26.22 -24.17
N LEU A 270 4.78 25.34 -23.17
CA LEU A 270 3.88 24.17 -23.14
C LEU A 270 2.42 24.60 -22.97
N ALA A 271 2.15 25.61 -22.15
CA ALA A 271 0.81 26.16 -21.98
C ALA A 271 0.27 26.79 -23.26
N ALA A 272 1.09 27.55 -24.00
CA ALA A 272 0.69 28.13 -25.28
C ALA A 272 0.34 27.05 -26.33
N LEU A 273 1.16 26.01 -26.45
CA LEU A 273 0.92 24.87 -27.35
C LEU A 273 -0.31 24.06 -26.92
N ALA A 274 -0.52 23.91 -25.60
CA ALA A 274 -1.71 23.26 -25.07
C ALA A 274 -2.98 24.07 -25.40
N ASN A 275 -2.94 25.39 -25.24
CA ASN A 275 -4.08 26.27 -25.55
C ASN A 275 -4.43 26.24 -27.04
N GLU A 276 -3.45 26.31 -27.94
CA GLU A 276 -3.65 26.16 -29.39
C GLU A 276 -4.34 24.83 -29.74
N ARG A 277 -3.90 23.73 -29.11
CA ARG A 277 -4.52 22.41 -29.30
C ARG A 277 -5.93 22.32 -28.71
N ILE A 278 -6.19 23.00 -27.60
CA ILE A 278 -7.50 23.07 -26.97
C ILE A 278 -8.44 23.86 -27.88
N GLU A 279 -8.01 25.01 -28.40
CA GLU A 279 -8.76 25.85 -29.33
C GLU A 279 -9.08 25.10 -30.64
N ASP A 280 -8.10 24.41 -31.23
CA ASP A 280 -8.31 23.55 -32.40
C ASP A 280 -9.32 22.42 -32.12
N ALA A 281 -9.25 21.81 -30.94
CA ALA A 281 -10.20 20.75 -30.56
C ALA A 281 -11.60 21.29 -30.24
N ILE A 282 -11.71 22.51 -29.70
CA ILE A 282 -12.97 23.24 -29.54
C ILE A 282 -13.56 23.57 -30.92
N ALA A 283 -12.74 24.04 -31.85
CA ALA A 283 -13.14 24.33 -33.23
C ALA A 283 -13.62 23.07 -33.97
N ARG A 284 -12.98 21.93 -33.73
CA ARG A 284 -13.43 20.60 -34.21
C ARG A 284 -14.67 20.06 -33.48
N GLY A 285 -15.17 20.76 -32.46
CA GLY A 285 -16.39 20.38 -31.73
C GLY A 285 -16.22 19.23 -30.73
N GLN A 286 -14.99 18.77 -30.48
CA GLN A 286 -14.70 17.59 -29.65
C GLN A 286 -15.10 17.74 -28.18
N PHE A 287 -15.25 18.97 -27.69
CA PHE A 287 -15.67 19.29 -26.32
C PHE A 287 -17.18 19.21 -26.07
N LYS A 288 -18.01 19.06 -27.12
CA LYS A 288 -19.47 19.04 -26.99
C LYS A 288 -20.00 17.68 -26.47
N ASP A 289 -19.36 16.58 -26.86
CA ASP A 289 -19.80 15.22 -26.54
C ASP A 289 -18.88 14.49 -25.54
N ILE A 290 -18.21 15.24 -24.66
CA ILE A 290 -17.44 14.61 -23.58
C ILE A 290 -18.45 14.06 -22.56
N PRO A 291 -18.45 12.75 -22.25
CA PRO A 291 -19.24 12.25 -21.15
C PRO A 291 -18.71 12.90 -19.88
N ARG A 292 -19.44 13.91 -19.38
CA ARG A 292 -19.16 14.50 -18.07
C ARG A 292 -19.21 13.33 -17.08
N GLY A 293 -18.14 13.18 -16.30
CA GLY A 293 -17.97 12.05 -15.40
C GLY A 293 -19.22 11.83 -14.54
N LYS A 294 -19.43 10.58 -14.12
CA LYS A 294 -20.50 10.26 -13.15
C LYS A 294 -20.39 11.26 -12.00
N GLY A 295 -21.47 12.02 -11.77
CA GLY A 295 -21.51 13.01 -10.70
C GLY A 295 -21.09 12.36 -9.38
N VAL A 296 -20.43 13.14 -8.52
CA VAL A 296 -20.09 12.66 -7.16
C VAL A 296 -21.39 12.16 -6.52
N GLU A 297 -21.44 10.86 -6.19
CA GLU A 297 -22.55 10.30 -5.42
C GLU A 297 -22.61 11.05 -4.09
N ARG A 298 -23.61 11.92 -3.96
CA ARG A 298 -23.85 12.66 -2.73
C ARG A 298 -24.60 11.69 -1.82
N ASP A 299 -24.01 11.36 -0.68
CA ASP A 299 -24.66 10.45 0.27
C ASP A 299 -26.05 11.00 0.62
N ASP A 300 -27.12 10.22 0.41
CA ASP A 300 -28.50 10.61 0.70
C ASP A 300 -28.72 10.97 2.19
N ARG A 301 -27.81 10.53 3.07
CA ARG A 301 -27.82 10.86 4.50
C ARG A 301 -27.31 12.25 4.79
N ALA A 302 -26.62 12.91 3.85
CA ALA A 302 -26.15 14.29 3.99
C ALA A 302 -27.30 15.30 4.05
N SER A 303 -28.48 14.94 3.53
CA SER A 303 -29.69 15.76 3.58
C SER A 303 -30.62 15.39 4.74
N ASN A 304 -30.24 14.45 5.61
CA ASN A 304 -31.05 14.08 6.77
C ASN A 304 -31.01 15.22 7.83
N PRO A 305 -32.14 15.88 8.15
CA PRO A 305 -32.17 16.96 9.13
C PRO A 305 -31.85 16.53 10.57
N PHE A 306 -31.89 15.24 10.87
CA PHE A 306 -31.68 14.69 12.22
C PHE A 306 -30.22 14.31 12.53
N VAL A 307 -29.31 14.49 11.57
CA VAL A 307 -27.87 14.25 11.78
C VAL A 307 -27.16 15.57 11.55
N ASP A 308 -26.50 16.07 12.59
CA ASP A 308 -25.72 17.29 12.48
C ASP A 308 -24.60 17.11 11.45
N THR A 309 -24.23 18.20 10.77
CA THR A 309 -23.19 18.17 9.73
C THR A 309 -21.85 17.66 10.26
N THR A 310 -21.55 17.95 11.54
CA THR A 310 -20.38 17.45 12.27
C THR A 310 -20.44 15.94 12.47
N GLU A 311 -21.54 15.40 12.99
CA GLU A 311 -21.75 13.96 13.19
C GLU A 311 -21.74 13.21 11.87
N TYR A 312 -22.35 13.79 10.84
CA TYR A 312 -22.35 13.23 9.49
C TYR A 312 -20.93 13.14 8.93
N ILE A 313 -20.15 14.23 8.99
CA ILE A 313 -18.76 14.24 8.51
C ILE A 313 -17.91 13.28 9.33
N MET A 314 -18.04 13.29 10.66
CA MET A 314 -17.31 12.40 11.55
C MET A 314 -17.64 10.92 11.26
N ASN A 315 -18.91 10.57 11.13
CA ASN A 315 -19.32 9.21 10.79
C ASN A 315 -18.85 8.79 9.39
N ASN A 316 -18.79 9.71 8.43
CA ASN A 316 -18.24 9.43 7.10
C ASN A 316 -16.71 9.26 7.16
N MET A 317 -16.01 10.05 7.98
CA MET A 317 -14.57 9.86 8.23
C MET A 317 -14.29 8.50 8.85
N ILE A 318 -15.06 8.08 9.86
CA ILE A 318 -14.96 6.77 10.51
C ILE A 318 -15.18 5.64 9.48
N LYS A 319 -16.20 5.76 8.63
CA LYS A 319 -16.48 4.79 7.56
C LYS A 319 -15.37 4.73 6.51
N ARG A 320 -14.88 5.89 6.06
CA ARG A 320 -13.81 6.00 5.05
C ARG A 320 -12.47 5.47 5.55
N GLN A 321 -12.19 5.62 6.84
CA GLN A 321 -10.99 5.10 7.46
C GLN A 321 -11.13 3.63 7.88
N GLU A 322 -12.31 3.02 7.68
CA GLU A 322 -12.63 1.65 8.09
C GLU A 322 -12.36 1.37 9.59
N ILE A 323 -12.37 2.42 10.43
CA ILE A 323 -12.11 2.29 11.86
C ILE A 323 -13.41 1.88 12.53
N VAL A 324 -13.52 0.60 12.80
CA VAL A 324 -14.66 0.04 13.54
C VAL A 324 -14.35 0.14 15.04
N PRO A 325 -15.25 0.67 15.88
CA PRO A 325 -15.08 0.64 17.33
C PRO A 325 -14.67 -0.77 17.81
N PRO A 326 -13.73 -0.87 18.78
CA PRO A 326 -13.10 -2.15 19.11
C PRO A 326 -14.10 -3.22 19.59
N TRP A 327 -15.19 -2.82 20.26
CA TRP A 327 -16.25 -3.75 20.66
C TRP A 327 -17.03 -4.31 19.47
N ILE A 328 -17.17 -3.56 18.37
CA ILE A 328 -17.81 -4.03 17.13
C ILE A 328 -16.90 -5.00 16.39
N GLU A 329 -15.58 -4.81 16.40
CA GLU A 329 -14.63 -5.82 15.89
C GLU A 329 -14.80 -7.15 16.65
N LYS A 330 -14.86 -7.09 17.98
CA LYS A 330 -15.17 -8.26 18.82
C LYS A 330 -16.55 -8.83 18.56
N GLN A 331 -17.54 -8.00 18.26
CA GLN A 331 -18.86 -8.45 17.84
C GLN A 331 -18.81 -9.25 16.53
N GLN A 332 -18.04 -8.76 15.56
CA GLN A 332 -17.85 -9.44 14.27
C GLN A 332 -17.08 -10.74 14.45
N GLU A 333 -16.02 -10.75 15.26
CA GLU A 333 -15.26 -11.96 15.60
C GLU A 333 -16.18 -13.01 16.23
N LEU A 334 -16.95 -12.64 17.25
CA LEU A 334 -17.91 -13.51 17.92
C LEU A 334 -18.98 -14.04 16.95
N SER A 335 -19.52 -13.17 16.10
CA SER A 335 -20.56 -13.54 15.13
C SER A 335 -20.01 -14.48 14.04
N LYS A 336 -18.80 -14.22 13.53
CA LYS A 336 -18.11 -15.10 12.58
C LYS A 336 -17.80 -16.46 13.21
N ALA A 337 -17.26 -16.48 14.43
CA ALA A 337 -16.96 -17.72 15.15
C ALA A 337 -18.22 -18.53 15.43
N ALA A 338 -19.31 -17.89 15.88
CA ALA A 338 -20.60 -18.54 16.10
C ALA A 338 -21.19 -19.08 14.79
N HIS A 339 -21.10 -18.34 13.68
CA HIS A 339 -21.56 -18.80 12.37
C HIS A 339 -20.78 -20.02 11.91
N VAL A 340 -19.45 -20.01 12.01
CA VAL A 340 -18.59 -21.15 11.63
C VAL A 340 -18.93 -22.39 12.47
N PHE A 341 -19.06 -22.23 13.80
CA PHE A 341 -19.45 -23.30 14.70
C PHE A 341 -20.82 -23.88 14.33
N ARG A 342 -21.86 -23.04 14.17
CA ARG A 342 -23.21 -23.48 13.80
C ARG A 342 -23.27 -24.10 12.41
N ALA A 343 -22.52 -23.59 11.44
CA ALA A 343 -22.46 -24.16 10.10
C ALA A 343 -21.83 -25.55 10.12
N ARG A 344 -20.73 -25.73 10.88
CA ARG A 344 -20.12 -27.05 11.07
C ARG A 344 -21.08 -28.01 11.75
N LEU A 345 -21.66 -27.62 12.89
CA LEU A 345 -22.60 -28.44 13.65
C LEU A 345 -23.78 -28.91 12.78
N ARG A 346 -24.40 -27.99 12.03
CA ARG A 346 -25.48 -28.32 11.09
C ARG A 346 -25.05 -29.27 9.98
N ASN A 347 -23.87 -29.07 9.41
CA ASN A 347 -23.36 -29.93 8.34
C ASN A 347 -23.01 -31.33 8.84
N ASP A 348 -22.35 -31.43 9.99
CA ASP A 348 -21.96 -32.71 10.60
C ASP A 348 -23.19 -33.52 10.99
N TRP A 349 -24.16 -32.87 11.65
CA TRP A 349 -25.45 -33.49 11.98
C TRP A 349 -26.25 -33.88 10.74
N LYS A 350 -26.42 -32.98 9.76
CA LYS A 350 -27.13 -33.27 8.50
C LYS A 350 -26.54 -34.49 7.79
N ARG A 351 -25.21 -34.60 7.74
CA ARG A 351 -24.51 -35.73 7.14
C ARG A 351 -24.68 -37.02 7.94
N HIS A 352 -24.67 -36.94 9.26
CA HIS A 352 -24.87 -38.08 10.13
C HIS A 352 -26.30 -38.60 10.05
N ALA A 353 -27.29 -37.73 10.29
CA ALA A 353 -28.71 -38.07 10.24
C ALA A 353 -29.14 -38.63 8.87
N ALA A 354 -28.71 -38.02 7.76
CA ALA A 354 -29.02 -38.56 6.43
C ALA A 354 -28.41 -39.96 6.20
N ARG A 355 -27.21 -40.24 6.74
CA ARG A 355 -26.60 -41.58 6.67
C ARG A 355 -27.35 -42.58 7.54
N MET A 356 -27.75 -42.20 8.74
CA MET A 356 -28.48 -43.07 9.67
C MET A 356 -29.88 -43.42 9.17
N ILE A 357 -30.59 -42.46 8.56
CA ILE A 357 -31.90 -42.73 7.94
C ILE A 357 -31.73 -43.65 6.74
N ALA A 358 -30.70 -43.45 5.91
CA ALA A 358 -30.41 -44.33 4.78
C ALA A 358 -29.94 -45.72 5.21
N SER A 359 -29.15 -45.85 6.28
CA SER A 359 -28.62 -47.13 6.76
C SER A 359 -29.70 -48.02 7.38
N ARG A 360 -30.84 -47.45 7.80
CA ARG A 360 -32.03 -48.22 8.22
C ARG A 360 -32.72 -48.95 7.06
N GLY A 361 -32.34 -48.68 5.80
CA GLY A 361 -32.86 -49.36 4.61
C GLY A 361 -34.24 -48.87 4.14
N GLY A 362 -34.84 -49.56 3.18
CA GLY A 362 -36.16 -49.24 2.60
C GLY A 362 -36.11 -48.42 1.31
N SER A 363 -37.27 -48.23 0.69
CA SER A 363 -37.42 -47.44 -0.54
C SER A 363 -37.06 -45.97 -0.32
N LEU A 364 -36.68 -45.25 -1.38
CA LEU A 364 -36.36 -43.81 -1.28
C LEU A 364 -37.55 -43.02 -0.69
N GLN A 365 -38.77 -43.36 -1.09
CA GLN A 365 -39.99 -42.70 -0.62
C GLN A 365 -40.22 -42.94 0.88
N GLU A 366 -39.95 -44.15 1.39
CA GLU A 366 -40.01 -44.43 2.82
C GLU A 366 -38.93 -43.69 3.62
N GLN A 367 -37.72 -43.53 3.06
CA GLN A 367 -36.67 -42.75 3.71
C GLN A 367 -37.09 -41.27 3.83
N ILE A 368 -37.73 -40.74 2.78
CA ILE A 368 -38.28 -39.39 2.78
C ILE A 368 -39.43 -39.27 3.79
N SER A 369 -40.38 -40.21 3.81
CA SER A 369 -41.52 -40.16 4.74
C SER A 369 -41.08 -40.24 6.20
N ARG A 370 -40.07 -41.07 6.52
CA ARG A 370 -39.44 -41.12 7.86
C ARG A 370 -38.77 -39.80 8.22
N ALA A 371 -38.01 -39.20 7.30
CA ALA A 371 -37.39 -37.90 7.53
C ALA A 371 -38.43 -36.80 7.79
N VAL A 372 -39.55 -36.82 7.07
CA VAL A 372 -40.68 -35.91 7.30
C VAL A 372 -41.36 -36.17 8.64
N ALA A 373 -41.55 -37.43 9.03
CA ALA A 373 -42.12 -37.80 10.33
C ALA A 373 -41.23 -37.31 11.49
N PHE A 374 -39.90 -37.43 11.37
CA PHE A 374 -38.95 -36.86 12.33
C PHE A 374 -38.97 -35.34 12.35
N ALA A 375 -39.14 -34.69 11.20
CA ALA A 375 -39.30 -33.23 11.14
C ALA A 375 -40.55 -32.76 11.89
N ARG A 376 -41.69 -33.44 11.69
CA ARG A 376 -42.93 -33.17 12.43
C ARG A 376 -42.77 -33.40 13.95
N ALA A 377 -42.06 -34.46 14.33
CA ALA A 377 -41.76 -34.75 15.74
C ALA A 377 -40.88 -33.68 16.39
N GLU A 378 -39.85 -33.20 15.69
CA GLU A 378 -38.99 -32.11 16.17
C GLU A 378 -39.74 -30.79 16.25
N GLU A 379 -40.61 -30.46 15.31
CA GLU A 379 -41.44 -29.25 15.38
C GLU A 379 -42.38 -29.27 16.60
N ALA A 380 -42.90 -30.44 16.96
CA ALA A 380 -43.75 -30.61 18.14
C ALA A 380 -42.98 -30.46 19.47
N GLN A 381 -41.75 -30.98 19.56
CA GLN A 381 -40.96 -30.91 20.79
C GLN A 381 -40.14 -29.63 20.91
N ASN A 382 -39.64 -29.11 19.79
CA ASN A 382 -38.72 -27.99 19.71
C ASN A 382 -39.08 -27.08 18.54
N PRO A 383 -40.07 -26.20 18.73
CA PRO A 383 -40.51 -25.30 17.68
C PRO A 383 -39.36 -24.37 17.26
N ARG A 384 -39.15 -24.27 15.95
CA ARG A 384 -38.09 -23.43 15.36
C ARG A 384 -38.33 -21.98 15.77
N GLN A 385 -37.31 -21.33 16.34
CA GLN A 385 -37.36 -19.90 16.56
C GLN A 385 -37.22 -19.20 15.21
N ARG A 386 -38.31 -18.55 14.75
CA ARG A 386 -38.27 -17.71 13.55
C ARG A 386 -37.29 -16.56 13.79
N ASN A 387 -36.53 -16.19 12.76
CA ASN A 387 -35.68 -15.01 12.82
C ASN A 387 -36.54 -13.79 13.16
N VAL A 388 -36.25 -13.12 14.27
CA VAL A 388 -37.04 -11.99 14.78
C VAL A 388 -37.15 -10.87 13.72
N ASP A 389 -36.12 -10.70 12.89
CA ASP A 389 -36.10 -9.73 11.79
C ASP A 389 -37.10 -10.06 10.65
N GLN A 390 -37.59 -11.30 10.59
CA GLN A 390 -38.62 -11.75 9.63
C GLN A 390 -40.02 -11.74 10.25
N MET A 391 -40.16 -11.42 11.54
CA MET A 391 -41.46 -11.04 12.09
C MET A 391 -41.75 -9.61 11.63
N SER A 392 -42.47 -9.46 10.52
CA SER A 392 -43.10 -8.19 10.20
C SER A 392 -44.10 -7.86 11.31
N VAL A 393 -43.69 -7.06 12.28
CA VAL A 393 -44.60 -6.47 13.27
C VAL A 393 -45.47 -5.50 12.49
N PRO A 394 -46.80 -5.74 12.34
CA PRO A 394 -47.66 -4.80 11.63
C PRO A 394 -47.63 -3.45 12.37
N THR A 395 -47.38 -2.37 11.64
CA THR A 395 -47.23 -0.99 12.16
C THR A 395 -48.48 -0.44 12.85
N ASN A 396 -49.57 -1.22 12.90
CA ASN A 396 -50.85 -0.82 13.47
C ASN A 396 -51.13 -1.46 14.85
N SER A 397 -50.19 -2.18 15.46
CA SER A 397 -50.42 -2.76 16.79
C SER A 397 -49.86 -1.88 17.92
N THR A 398 -50.72 -1.10 18.55
CA THR A 398 -50.53 -0.70 19.95
C THR A 398 -50.78 -1.92 20.84
N ASP A 399 -50.02 -2.06 21.93
CA ASP A 399 -50.14 -3.14 22.91
C ASP A 399 -51.36 -2.96 23.82
N ASP A 400 -52.55 -2.78 23.24
CA ASP A 400 -53.81 -2.76 23.97
C ASP A 400 -54.40 -4.18 24.09
N ALA A 401 -54.79 -4.56 25.31
CA ALA A 401 -55.28 -5.90 25.63
C ALA A 401 -56.49 -6.33 24.77
N VAL A 402 -57.31 -5.38 24.31
CA VAL A 402 -58.46 -5.62 23.43
C VAL A 402 -58.00 -6.04 22.02
N MET A 403 -56.94 -5.42 21.50
CA MET A 403 -56.37 -5.75 20.18
C MET A 403 -55.60 -7.08 20.21
N ALA A 404 -55.01 -7.44 21.36
CA ALA A 404 -54.38 -8.75 21.57
C ALA A 404 -55.39 -9.91 21.62
N ASN A 405 -56.57 -9.69 22.22
CA ASN A 405 -57.66 -10.68 22.23
C ASN A 405 -58.31 -10.81 20.85
N LEU A 406 -58.44 -9.71 20.11
CA LEU A 406 -58.89 -9.74 18.72
C LEU A 406 -57.89 -10.49 17.83
N ARG A 407 -56.58 -10.43 18.10
CA ARG A 407 -55.54 -11.23 17.40
C ARG A 407 -55.66 -12.74 17.67
N ARG A 408 -56.03 -13.14 18.90
CA ARG A 408 -56.30 -14.56 19.23
C ARG A 408 -57.57 -15.09 18.56
N GLN A 409 -58.55 -14.21 18.32
CA GLN A 409 -59.78 -14.55 17.61
C GLN A 409 -59.64 -14.42 16.08
N ALA A 410 -58.76 -13.53 15.60
CA ALA A 410 -58.43 -13.32 14.19
C ALA A 410 -57.32 -14.25 13.67
N TRP A 411 -56.97 -15.28 14.44
CA TRP A 411 -56.48 -16.54 13.89
C TRP A 411 -57.65 -17.52 13.71
N PRO A 412 -58.44 -17.44 12.62
CA PRO A 412 -58.74 -18.66 11.90
C PRO A 412 -57.42 -19.17 11.32
N GLY A 413 -57.12 -20.45 11.54
CA GLY A 413 -55.87 -21.03 11.12
C GLY A 413 -55.57 -20.85 9.64
N ASP A 414 -54.30 -21.06 9.29
CA ASP A 414 -53.88 -21.59 8.00
C ASP A 414 -54.47 -23.01 7.80
N SER A 415 -55.79 -23.12 7.79
CA SER A 415 -56.56 -24.30 7.38
C SER A 415 -57.27 -24.05 6.04
N ASN A 416 -56.93 -22.97 5.33
CA ASN A 416 -57.50 -22.72 4.01
C ASN A 416 -56.49 -22.10 3.03
N ARG A 417 -55.41 -22.85 2.77
CA ARG A 417 -54.84 -22.86 1.42
C ARG A 417 -55.74 -23.78 0.60
N PRO A 418 -56.26 -23.39 -0.58
CA PRO A 418 -57.04 -24.31 -1.39
C PRO A 418 -56.18 -25.53 -1.67
N ALA A 419 -56.64 -26.66 -1.15
CA ALA A 419 -56.17 -27.97 -1.55
C ALA A 419 -56.29 -27.99 -3.08
N ALA A 420 -55.15 -28.02 -3.76
CA ALA A 420 -55.11 -28.61 -5.08
C ALA A 420 -55.63 -30.04 -4.89
N GLU A 421 -56.74 -30.34 -5.55
CA GLU A 421 -57.37 -31.65 -5.58
C GLU A 421 -56.30 -32.71 -5.91
N VAL A 422 -55.87 -33.42 -4.87
CA VAL A 422 -55.28 -34.74 -4.99
C VAL A 422 -56.36 -35.69 -4.50
N ALA A 423 -56.74 -36.61 -5.38
CA ALA A 423 -57.81 -37.58 -5.23
C ALA A 423 -57.88 -38.24 -3.83
N PRO A 424 -59.09 -38.62 -3.37
CA PRO A 424 -59.26 -39.29 -2.09
C PRO A 424 -58.78 -40.73 -2.23
N GLY A 425 -57.71 -41.06 -1.51
CA GLY A 425 -57.16 -42.40 -1.46
C GLY A 425 -56.31 -42.54 -0.20
N GLU A 426 -56.87 -43.30 0.74
CA GLU A 426 -56.21 -43.98 1.87
C GLU A 426 -56.20 -43.26 3.23
N ASP A 427 -56.98 -43.86 4.12
CA ASP A 427 -57.15 -43.56 5.53
C ASP A 427 -55.81 -43.62 6.29
N GLU A 428 -55.32 -42.49 6.80
CA GLU A 428 -54.25 -42.49 7.81
C GLU A 428 -54.85 -42.27 9.20
N THR A 429 -54.98 -43.39 9.91
CA THR A 429 -55.09 -43.49 11.38
C THR A 429 -54.28 -42.40 12.08
N GLN A 430 -54.80 -41.87 13.18
CA GLN A 430 -54.11 -40.99 14.13
C GLN A 430 -52.77 -41.61 14.57
N ALA A 431 -51.74 -41.46 13.75
CA ALA A 431 -50.43 -42.04 13.98
C ALA A 431 -49.74 -41.17 15.02
N THR A 432 -49.56 -41.74 16.22
CA THR A 432 -48.70 -41.17 17.25
C THR A 432 -47.37 -40.75 16.62
N LEU A 433 -47.04 -39.45 16.68
CA LEU A 433 -45.80 -38.94 16.12
C LEU A 433 -44.61 -39.71 16.71
N PRO A 434 -43.63 -40.14 15.89
CA PRO A 434 -42.46 -40.80 16.41
C PRO A 434 -41.68 -39.86 17.33
N SER A 435 -40.89 -40.40 18.26
CA SER A 435 -39.91 -39.58 19.00
C SER A 435 -38.97 -38.89 18.01
N PRO A 436 -38.53 -37.64 18.28
CA PRO A 436 -37.52 -36.98 17.48
C PRO A 436 -36.26 -37.83 17.32
N PHE A 437 -35.59 -37.60 16.19
CA PHE A 437 -34.39 -38.32 15.84
C PHE A 437 -33.18 -37.74 16.58
N ARG A 438 -32.71 -38.42 17.63
CA ARG A 438 -31.52 -38.06 18.42
C ARG A 438 -30.65 -39.29 18.65
N ASP A 439 -29.35 -39.16 18.37
CA ASP A 439 -28.38 -40.25 18.48
C ASP A 439 -27.35 -39.95 19.57
N PRO A 440 -27.41 -40.62 20.75
CA PRO A 440 -26.52 -40.33 21.87
C PRO A 440 -25.06 -40.74 21.60
N SER A 441 -24.84 -41.71 20.72
CA SER A 441 -23.50 -42.13 20.30
C SER A 441 -22.78 -41.02 19.54
N TRP A 442 -23.48 -40.32 18.64
CA TRP A 442 -22.93 -39.19 17.91
C TRP A 442 -22.62 -38.02 18.84
N GLU A 443 -23.57 -37.69 19.72
CA GLU A 443 -23.35 -36.65 20.72
C GLU A 443 -22.10 -36.94 21.56
N ALA A 444 -21.93 -38.16 22.04
CA ALA A 444 -20.75 -38.55 22.81
C ALA A 444 -19.44 -38.40 22.02
N THR A 445 -19.43 -38.76 20.73
CA THR A 445 -18.23 -38.63 19.88
C THR A 445 -17.83 -37.18 19.62
N GLU A 446 -18.79 -36.29 19.38
CA GLU A 446 -18.53 -34.88 19.06
C GLU A 446 -18.49 -33.95 20.29
N ARG A 447 -18.89 -34.46 21.46
CA ARG A 447 -19.02 -33.67 22.70
C ARG A 447 -17.77 -32.89 23.06
N SER A 448 -16.61 -33.54 22.98
CA SER A 448 -15.32 -32.93 23.35
C SER A 448 -14.99 -31.72 22.49
N TYR A 449 -15.26 -31.80 21.18
CA TYR A 449 -15.10 -30.68 20.25
C TYR A 449 -16.09 -29.56 20.57
N MET A 450 -17.36 -29.91 20.77
CA MET A 450 -18.42 -28.93 21.00
C MET A 450 -18.22 -28.16 22.32
N GLU A 451 -17.83 -28.84 23.39
CA GLU A 451 -17.54 -28.21 24.68
C GLU A 451 -16.36 -27.24 24.57
N LEU A 452 -15.30 -27.61 23.84
CA LEU A 452 -14.17 -26.73 23.57
C LEU A 452 -14.58 -25.53 22.71
N ALA A 453 -15.38 -25.74 21.66
CA ALA A 453 -15.87 -24.65 20.82
C ALA A 453 -16.71 -23.65 21.61
N ILE A 454 -17.55 -24.13 22.53
CA ILE A 454 -18.39 -23.29 23.37
C ILE A 454 -17.56 -22.54 24.41
N SER A 455 -16.55 -23.16 25.01
CA SER A 455 -15.65 -22.46 25.93
C SER A 455 -14.91 -21.32 25.22
N ASN A 456 -14.49 -21.53 23.97
CA ASN A 456 -13.92 -20.48 23.12
C ASN A 456 -14.94 -19.37 22.83
N LEU A 457 -16.16 -19.70 22.38
CA LEU A 457 -17.21 -18.71 22.15
C LEU A 457 -17.54 -17.90 23.42
N ASN A 458 -17.55 -18.54 24.59
CA ASN A 458 -17.77 -17.88 25.87
C ASN A 458 -16.58 -17.01 26.30
N SER A 459 -15.35 -17.34 25.88
CA SER A 459 -14.19 -16.45 26.06
C SER A 459 -14.29 -15.19 25.20
N LEU A 460 -14.74 -15.31 23.95
CA LEU A 460 -14.98 -14.18 23.05
C LEU A 460 -16.18 -13.34 23.51
N ALA A 461 -17.23 -13.98 24.02
CA ALA A 461 -18.37 -13.28 24.62
C ALA A 461 -17.96 -12.49 25.86
N ARG A 462 -17.06 -13.02 26.69
CA ARG A 462 -16.48 -12.28 27.83
C ARG A 462 -15.72 -11.04 27.38
N SER A 463 -14.81 -11.16 26.43
CA SER A 463 -14.03 -10.00 25.96
C SER A 463 -14.91 -8.96 25.27
N TYR A 464 -15.91 -9.39 24.52
CA TYR A 464 -16.93 -8.51 23.95
C TYR A 464 -17.74 -7.76 25.01
N ASN A 465 -18.30 -8.47 26.00
CA ASN A 465 -19.17 -7.88 27.02
C ASN A 465 -18.44 -6.89 27.94
N LEU A 466 -17.11 -7.03 28.10
CA LEU A 466 -16.29 -6.06 28.83
C LEU A 466 -16.20 -4.70 28.12
N MET A 467 -16.24 -4.71 26.78
CA MET A 467 -16.12 -3.50 25.96
C MET A 467 -17.48 -2.95 25.51
N ALA A 468 -18.51 -3.78 25.48
CA ALA A 468 -19.82 -3.44 24.94
C ALA A 468 -20.68 -2.64 25.94
N PRO A 469 -21.49 -1.66 25.47
CA PRO A 469 -22.54 -1.03 26.27
C PRO A 469 -23.55 -2.05 26.80
N GLU A 470 -24.20 -1.76 27.93
CA GLU A 470 -25.14 -2.69 28.62
C GLU A 470 -26.21 -3.30 27.69
N LEU A 471 -26.83 -2.49 26.84
CA LEU A 471 -27.86 -2.93 25.91
C LEU A 471 -27.35 -3.91 24.83
N ALA A 472 -26.06 -3.84 24.50
CA ALA A 472 -25.45 -4.64 23.46
C ALA A 472 -24.83 -5.94 23.98
N LYS A 473 -24.75 -6.14 25.31
CA LYS A 473 -24.13 -7.33 25.90
C LYS A 473 -24.86 -8.61 25.48
N LYS A 474 -24.10 -9.65 25.17
CA LYS A 474 -24.60 -10.96 24.71
C LYS A 474 -24.57 -11.98 25.85
N PRO A 475 -25.60 -12.85 25.97
CA PRO A 475 -25.57 -13.95 26.92
C PRO A 475 -24.52 -14.99 26.52
N TYR A 476 -24.07 -15.79 27.49
CA TYR A 476 -23.19 -16.92 27.22
C TYR A 476 -23.89 -18.03 26.43
N PHE A 477 -23.11 -18.76 25.65
CA PHE A 477 -23.54 -19.89 24.84
C PHE A 477 -23.61 -21.16 25.70
N SER A 478 -24.67 -21.94 25.50
CA SER A 478 -24.85 -23.25 26.14
C SER A 478 -24.97 -24.35 25.09
N LEU A 479 -24.36 -25.50 25.38
CA LEU A 479 -24.28 -26.64 24.45
C LEU A 479 -25.66 -27.19 24.11
N ALA A 480 -26.49 -27.38 25.12
CA ALA A 480 -27.85 -27.87 24.95
C ALA A 480 -28.69 -26.97 24.03
N ARG A 481 -28.56 -25.64 24.15
CA ARG A 481 -29.30 -24.68 23.32
C ARG A 481 -28.84 -24.73 21.87
N GLU A 482 -27.53 -24.77 21.64
CA GLU A 482 -26.98 -24.83 20.28
C GLU A 482 -27.31 -26.16 19.58
N LEU A 483 -27.31 -27.28 20.33
CA LEU A 483 -27.80 -28.57 19.82
C LEU A 483 -29.27 -28.54 19.46
N ASN A 484 -30.13 -28.06 20.36
CA ASN A 484 -31.56 -27.96 20.09
C ASN A 484 -31.84 -27.07 18.86
N ASN A 485 -31.16 -25.94 18.74
CA ASN A 485 -31.26 -25.10 17.54
C ASN A 485 -30.81 -25.84 16.27
N CYS A 486 -29.71 -26.59 16.35
CA CYS A 486 -29.21 -27.38 15.23
C CYS A 486 -30.22 -28.45 14.78
N PHE A 487 -30.82 -29.18 15.73
CA PHE A 487 -31.83 -30.20 15.43
C PHE A 487 -33.06 -29.58 14.76
N ALA A 488 -33.57 -28.48 15.32
CA ALA A 488 -34.72 -27.76 14.78
C ALA A 488 -34.47 -27.23 13.35
N ASP A 489 -33.25 -26.76 13.05
CA ASP A 489 -32.89 -26.24 11.72
C ASP A 489 -32.64 -27.34 10.68
N VAL A 490 -32.04 -28.46 11.09
CA VAL A 490 -31.66 -29.53 10.16
C VAL A 490 -32.83 -30.45 9.84
N ALA A 491 -33.73 -30.71 10.80
CA ALA A 491 -34.84 -31.63 10.63
C ALA A 491 -35.65 -31.45 9.33
N PRO A 492 -36.13 -30.24 8.95
CA PRO A 492 -36.84 -30.04 7.69
C PRO A 492 -35.96 -30.19 6.44
N LEU A 493 -34.64 -30.07 6.56
CA LEU A 493 -33.71 -30.18 5.44
C LEU A 493 -33.35 -31.63 5.10
N LEU A 494 -33.57 -32.58 6.01
CA LEU A 494 -33.16 -33.98 5.84
C LEU A 494 -33.83 -34.66 4.65
N ALA A 495 -35.13 -34.42 4.43
CA ALA A 495 -35.86 -35.00 3.30
C ALA A 495 -35.25 -34.61 1.94
N ASN A 496 -34.84 -33.35 1.80
CA ASN A 496 -34.20 -32.87 0.58
C ASN A 496 -32.77 -33.39 0.44
N GLU A 497 -32.00 -33.45 1.53
CA GLU A 497 -30.64 -34.01 1.52
C GLU A 497 -30.64 -35.49 1.11
N ILE A 498 -31.64 -36.28 1.54
CA ILE A 498 -31.77 -37.68 1.13
C ILE A 498 -32.06 -37.78 -0.37
N LYS A 499 -32.99 -36.97 -0.89
CA LYS A 499 -33.28 -36.89 -2.33
C LYS A 499 -32.03 -36.51 -3.12
N GLU A 500 -31.33 -35.47 -2.70
CA GLU A 500 -30.08 -35.02 -3.33
C GLU A 500 -29.00 -36.10 -3.29
N ARG A 501 -28.86 -36.82 -2.18
CA ARG A 501 -27.89 -37.92 -2.07
C ARG A 501 -28.21 -39.09 -2.97
N ALA A 502 -29.48 -39.43 -3.12
CA ALA A 502 -29.92 -40.46 -4.05
C ALA A 502 -29.73 -40.02 -5.52
N ALA A 503 -29.91 -38.73 -5.81
CA ALA A 503 -29.70 -38.16 -7.14
C ALA A 503 -28.22 -37.97 -7.51
N ARG A 504 -27.32 -37.84 -6.51
CA ARG A 504 -25.89 -37.67 -6.75
C ARG A 504 -25.30 -38.98 -7.32
N PRO A 505 -24.64 -38.95 -8.49
CA PRO A 505 -23.96 -40.13 -9.00
C PRO A 505 -22.90 -40.57 -8.00
N SER A 506 -22.74 -41.89 -7.82
CA SER A 506 -21.68 -42.43 -6.98
C SER A 506 -20.34 -41.87 -7.49
N LYS A 507 -19.61 -41.19 -6.60
CA LYS A 507 -18.35 -40.56 -6.99
C LYS A 507 -17.38 -41.69 -7.32
N SER A 508 -17.15 -41.93 -8.61
CA SER A 508 -16.19 -42.94 -9.04
C SER A 508 -14.82 -42.53 -8.51
N MET A 509 -14.19 -43.41 -7.75
CA MET A 509 -12.85 -43.17 -7.20
C MET A 509 -11.76 -43.15 -8.30
N VAL A 510 -12.16 -43.30 -9.58
CA VAL A 510 -11.28 -43.50 -10.73
C VAL A 510 -11.31 -42.34 -11.74
N ASP A 511 -12.20 -41.35 -11.62
CA ASP A 511 -12.13 -40.20 -12.53
C ASP A 511 -12.37 -38.85 -11.84
N SER A 512 -11.26 -38.18 -11.55
CA SER A 512 -11.22 -36.72 -11.41
C SER A 512 -10.00 -36.22 -12.18
N GLY A 513 -10.00 -36.55 -13.48
CA GLY A 513 -9.16 -35.95 -14.52
C GLY A 513 -9.79 -34.71 -15.19
N GLY A 514 -10.75 -34.03 -14.54
CA GLY A 514 -11.40 -32.82 -15.06
C GLY A 514 -10.63 -31.54 -14.71
N ALA A 515 -10.28 -30.78 -15.73
CA ALA A 515 -9.44 -29.58 -15.74
C ALA A 515 -9.75 -28.51 -14.66
N ALA A 516 -8.80 -28.34 -13.73
CA ALA A 516 -8.55 -27.08 -13.01
C ALA A 516 -7.03 -26.94 -12.83
N PRO A 517 -6.44 -25.74 -12.92
CA PRO A 517 -4.99 -25.56 -13.02
C PRO A 517 -4.31 -26.00 -11.72
N ARG A 518 -3.59 -27.13 -11.78
CA ARG A 518 -2.88 -27.72 -10.63
C ARG A 518 -1.61 -26.94 -10.30
N GLY A 519 -1.45 -26.62 -9.01
CA GLY A 519 -0.27 -25.96 -8.46
C GLY A 519 0.97 -26.86 -8.44
N ILE A 520 2.14 -26.22 -8.49
CA ILE A 520 3.48 -26.82 -8.64
C ILE A 520 3.83 -27.80 -7.50
N LEU A 521 3.17 -27.70 -6.35
CA LEU A 521 3.38 -28.61 -5.20
C LEU A 521 2.92 -30.06 -5.47
N ASP A 522 1.97 -30.27 -6.39
CA ASP A 522 1.38 -31.59 -6.69
C ASP A 522 2.24 -32.44 -7.66
N ARG A 523 3.32 -31.87 -8.21
CA ARG A 523 4.29 -32.60 -9.07
C ARG A 523 5.32 -33.42 -8.28
N PHE A 524 5.48 -33.17 -6.98
CA PHE A 524 6.42 -33.92 -6.15
C PHE A 524 5.80 -35.11 -5.41
N GLY A 525 4.47 -35.32 -5.52
CA GLY A 525 3.74 -36.33 -4.77
C GLY A 525 3.38 -37.61 -5.52
N LYS A 526 3.84 -37.82 -6.75
CA LYS A 526 3.44 -38.98 -7.58
C LYS A 526 4.62 -39.81 -8.09
N GLU A 527 5.21 -40.59 -7.19
CA GLU A 527 5.78 -41.89 -7.51
C GLU A 527 5.10 -42.93 -6.62
N GLY A 528 4.19 -43.69 -7.22
CA GLY A 528 3.28 -44.59 -6.51
C GLY A 528 3.97 -45.86 -6.02
N SER A 529 4.28 -45.91 -4.72
CA SER A 529 4.28 -47.16 -3.98
C SER A 529 2.97 -47.26 -3.18
N PRO A 530 2.33 -48.44 -3.11
CA PRO A 530 1.18 -48.63 -2.25
C PRO A 530 1.62 -48.45 -0.79
N ALA A 531 1.16 -47.38 -0.15
CA ALA A 531 1.45 -47.15 1.26
C ALA A 531 0.80 -48.26 2.11
N ARG A 532 1.63 -49.22 2.57
CA ARG A 532 1.22 -50.20 3.58
C ARG A 532 1.14 -49.49 4.93
N ILE A 533 -0.09 -49.31 5.42
CA ILE A 533 -0.35 -48.73 6.73
C ILE A 533 -0.16 -49.84 7.76
N TYR A 534 0.87 -49.73 8.60
CA TYR A 534 1.09 -50.63 9.72
C TYR A 534 0.45 -50.03 10.97
N GLU A 535 -0.62 -50.66 11.47
CA GLU A 535 -1.15 -50.34 12.80
C GLU A 535 -0.27 -51.05 13.84
N SER A 536 0.57 -50.30 14.56
CA SER A 536 1.26 -50.83 15.74
C SER A 536 0.39 -50.60 16.99
N LYS A 537 0.36 -51.59 17.89
CA LYS A 537 -0.39 -51.54 19.17
C LYS A 537 0.35 -50.78 20.28
N ALA A 538 1.47 -50.13 19.98
CA ALA A 538 2.21 -49.34 20.95
C ALA A 538 1.67 -47.90 20.99
N PRO A 539 1.57 -47.27 22.18
CA PRO A 539 0.81 -46.03 22.33
C PRO A 539 1.39 -44.79 21.63
N GLN A 540 2.66 -44.79 21.19
CA GLN A 540 3.32 -43.60 20.64
C GLN A 540 4.33 -43.98 19.54
N TYR A 541 4.02 -43.63 18.28
CA TYR A 541 4.98 -43.68 17.17
C TYR A 541 6.00 -42.55 17.33
N GLY A 542 7.26 -42.89 17.61
CA GLY A 542 8.30 -41.92 17.94
C GLY A 542 9.05 -41.38 16.71
N PHE A 543 9.59 -40.15 16.80
CA PHE A 543 10.44 -39.56 15.74
C PHE A 543 11.68 -40.43 15.41
N LYS A 544 12.17 -41.21 16.39
CA LYS A 544 13.24 -42.20 16.20
C LYS A 544 12.78 -43.39 15.36
N GLU A 545 11.55 -43.85 15.55
CA GLU A 545 10.97 -44.95 14.77
C GLU A 545 10.65 -44.49 13.34
N MET A 546 10.12 -43.27 13.21
CA MET A 546 9.95 -42.60 11.92
C MET A 546 11.27 -42.53 11.15
N TRP A 547 12.35 -42.06 11.78
CA TRP A 547 13.66 -41.99 11.13
C TRP A 547 14.24 -43.36 10.79
N ARG A 548 13.97 -44.38 11.61
CA ARG A 548 14.41 -45.75 11.38
C ARG A 548 13.69 -46.36 10.17
N ASP A 549 12.36 -46.23 10.10
CA ASP A 549 11.54 -46.71 8.99
C ASP A 549 11.87 -46.00 7.67
N LEU A 550 12.15 -44.69 7.75
CA LEU A 550 12.45 -43.87 6.57
C LEU A 550 13.84 -44.19 5.99
N TRP A 551 14.76 -44.77 6.78
CA TRP A 551 16.11 -45.13 6.37
C TRP A 551 16.37 -46.64 6.27
N SER A 552 15.49 -47.48 6.80
CA SER A 552 15.50 -48.91 6.50
C SER A 552 15.02 -49.13 5.07
N ARG A 553 15.96 -49.16 4.10
CA ARG A 553 15.67 -49.64 2.75
C ARG A 553 15.17 -51.08 2.79
N PRO A 554 14.16 -51.45 1.98
CA PRO A 554 13.75 -52.84 1.84
C PRO A 554 14.87 -53.63 1.17
N GLY A 555 15.46 -54.57 1.92
CA GLY A 555 16.21 -55.67 1.32
C GLY A 555 15.27 -56.51 0.45
N ARG A 556 15.80 -56.97 -0.68
CA ARG A 556 15.16 -57.98 -1.54
C ARG A 556 14.73 -59.22 -0.75
#